data_AF-A0A5M4B507-F1
#
_entry.id   AF-A0A5M4B507-F1
#
_cell.length_a   1.000
_cell.length_b   1.000
_cell.length_c   1.000
_cell.angle_alpha   90.00
_cell.angle_beta   90.00
_cell.angle_gamma   90.00
#
_symmetry.space_group_name_H-M   'P 1'
#
loop_
_entity.id
_entity.type
_entity.pdbx_description
1 polymer ?
#
loop_
_entity_poly.entity_id
_entity_poly.type
_entity_poly.pdbx_seq_one_letter_code
_entity_poly.pdbx_strand_id
1 'polypeptide(L)'
;MNKAVQLKWNLLTGLVIVGINLYWIWDNLYLLYQYHNTGILFLFMYPDWALISNSALGLVGFIIGILTAFDKLTIKKGISASVFLIVIRIVIKFISVN
;
A
#
# COMPACT_ATOMS: atom_id res chain seq x y z
N MET A 1 29.08 1.78 -4.76
CA MET A 1 28.64 1.86 -3.36
C MET A 1 29.05 0.57 -2.66
N ASN A 2 29.52 0.61 -1.41
CA ASN A 2 29.89 -0.62 -0.69
C ASN A 2 28.63 -1.49 -0.44
N LYS A 3 28.75 -2.81 -0.56
CA LYS A 3 27.67 -3.79 -0.37
C LYS A 3 26.98 -3.64 1.00
N ALA A 4 27.73 -3.33 2.06
CA ALA A 4 27.16 -3.08 3.39
C ALA A 4 26.27 -1.82 3.43
N VAL A 5 26.63 -0.78 2.68
CA VAL A 5 25.85 0.45 2.56
C VAL A 5 24.59 0.20 1.72
N GLN A 6 24.71 -0.60 0.66
CA GLN A 6 23.55 -1.00 -0.16
C GLN A 6 22.52 -1.78 0.65
N LEU A 7 22.96 -2.73 1.48
CA LEU A 7 22.05 -3.53 2.31
C LEU A 7 21.26 -2.65 3.29
N LYS A 8 21.92 -1.67 3.90
CA LYS A 8 21.24 -0.70 4.81
C LYS A 8 20.19 0.13 4.08
N TRP A 9 20.50 0.61 2.87
CA TRP A 9 19.54 1.37 2.06
C TRP A 9 18.37 0.52 1.59
N ASN A 10 18.62 -0.73 1.20
CA ASN A 10 17.57 -1.67 0.82
C ASN A 10 16.62 -1.92 2.00
N LEU A 11 17.17 -2.20 3.18
CA LEU A 11 16.39 -2.42 4.40
C LEU A 11 15.53 -1.21 4.74
N LEU A 12 16.13 -0.01 4.79
CA LEU A 12 15.40 1.22 5.09
C LEU A 12 14.28 1.46 4.08
N THR A 13 14.58 1.35 2.79
CA THR A 13 13.59 1.57 1.72
C THR A 13 12.46 0.55 1.79
N GLY A 14 12.80 -0.74 1.99
CA GLY A 14 11.81 -1.80 2.11
C GLY A 14 10.90 -1.63 3.33
N LEU A 15 11.45 -1.21 4.48
CA LEU A 15 10.66 -0.92 5.68
C LEU A 15 9.71 0.27 5.47
N VAL A 16 10.14 1.32 4.78
CA VAL A 16 9.27 2.44 4.40
C VAL A 16 8.11 1.96 3.51
N ILE A 17 8.41 1.15 2.50
CA ILE A 17 7.39 0.56 1.61
C ILE A 17 6.41 -0.30 2.43
N VAL A 18 6.91 -1.14 3.34
CA VAL A 18 6.07 -1.96 4.23
C VAL A 18 5.16 -1.08 5.07
N GLY A 19 5.69 -0.05 5.74
CA GLY A 19 4.93 0.83 6.62
C GLY A 19 3.81 1.56 5.88
N ILE A 20 4.10 2.12 4.70
CA ILE A 20 3.10 2.80 3.86
C ILE A 20 1.96 1.84 3.48
N ASN A 21 2.31 0.59 3.11
CA ASN A 21 1.31 -0.39 2.69
C ASN A 21 0.47 -0.92 3.85
N LEU A 22 1.08 -1.14 5.03
CA LEU A 22 0.33 -1.54 6.22
C LEU A 22 -0.66 -0.47 6.66
N TYR A 23 -0.25 0.80 6.67
CA TYR A 23 -1.15 1.91 6.94
C TYR A 23 -2.32 1.93 5.96
N TRP A 24 -2.04 1.75 4.67
CA TRP A 24 -3.08 1.74 3.64
C TRP A 24 -4.08 0.60 3.80
N ILE A 25 -3.61 -0.61 4.09
CA ILE A 25 -4.48 -1.77 4.37
C ILE A 25 -5.36 -1.47 5.58
N TRP A 26 -4.74 -1.01 6.67
CA TRP A 26 -5.44 -0.68 7.90
C TRP A 26 -6.54 0.36 7.67
N ASP A 27 -6.22 1.46 6.98
CA ASP A 27 -7.19 2.52 6.66
C ASP A 27 -8.40 1.99 5.88
N ASN A 28 -8.18 1.18 4.84
CA ASN A 28 -9.29 0.66 4.01
C ASN A 28 -10.14 -0.38 4.76
N LEU A 29 -9.51 -1.27 5.54
CA LEU A 29 -10.23 -2.24 6.37
C LEU A 29 -10.98 -1.56 7.51
N TYR A 30 -10.40 -0.51 8.09
CA TYR A 30 -11.05 0.30 9.12
C TYR A 30 -12.30 0.97 8.56
N LEU A 31 -12.22 1.64 7.41
CA LEU A 31 -13.39 2.23 6.76
C LEU A 31 -14.46 1.18 6.45
N LEU A 32 -14.07 0.02 5.91
CA LEU A 32 -15.00 -1.07 5.63
C LEU A 32 -15.71 -1.56 6.90
N TYR A 33 -14.97 -1.66 8.01
CA TYR A 33 -15.55 -2.01 9.31
C TYR A 33 -16.54 -0.93 9.79
N GLN A 34 -16.15 0.34 9.72
CA GLN A 34 -17.00 1.44 10.17
C GLN A 34 -18.32 1.50 9.38
N TYR A 35 -18.25 1.36 8.05
CA TYR A 35 -19.41 1.42 7.15
C TYR A 35 -20.47 0.36 7.47
N HIS A 36 -20.05 -0.82 7.94
CA HIS A 36 -20.96 -1.94 8.20
C HIS A 36 -21.33 -2.15 9.66
N ASN A 37 -20.52 -1.66 10.61
CA ASN A 37 -20.63 -2.10 12.01
C ASN A 37 -20.86 -0.97 13.01
N THR A 38 -20.65 0.30 12.65
CA THR A 38 -20.60 1.39 13.65
C THR A 38 -21.72 2.42 13.52
N GLY A 39 -22.61 2.30 12.53
CA GLY A 39 -23.72 3.23 12.33
C GLY A 39 -23.31 4.69 12.09
N ILE A 40 -22.01 4.96 11.90
CA ILE A 40 -21.47 6.29 11.62
C ILE A 40 -21.89 6.70 10.22
N LEU A 41 -22.50 7.88 10.10
CA LEU A 41 -22.85 8.50 8.83
C LEU A 41 -21.64 9.24 8.26
N PHE A 42 -21.12 8.75 7.14
CA PHE A 42 -20.01 9.36 6.42
C PHE A 42 -20.53 10.32 5.35
N LEU A 43 -19.91 11.51 5.24
CA LEU A 43 -20.23 12.48 4.19
C LEU A 43 -19.95 11.92 2.78
N PHE A 44 -18.90 11.11 2.66
CA PHE A 44 -18.54 10.40 1.44
C PHE A 44 -18.17 8.96 1.80
N MET A 45 -18.82 8.00 1.14
CA MET A 45 -18.53 6.57 1.29
C MET A 45 -17.91 6.05 0.00
N TYR A 46 -16.71 5.47 0.12
CA TYR A 46 -16.16 4.66 -0.96
C TYR A 46 -16.91 3.32 -1.02
N PRO A 47 -17.24 2.81 -2.21
CA PRO A 47 -17.86 1.50 -2.33
C PRO A 47 -16.90 0.39 -1.89
N ASP A 48 -17.46 -0.68 -1.31
CA ASP A 48 -16.70 -1.76 -0.71
C ASP A 48 -15.71 -2.42 -1.65
N TRP A 49 -16.09 -2.61 -2.91
CA TRP A 49 -15.21 -3.20 -3.92
C TRP A 49 -13.92 -2.39 -4.09
N ALA A 50 -13.98 -1.06 -3.93
CA ALA A 50 -12.82 -0.20 -4.03
C ALA A 50 -11.93 -0.31 -2.79
N LEU A 51 -12.52 -0.39 -1.59
CA LEU A 51 -11.78 -0.60 -0.33
C LEU A 51 -11.10 -1.97 -0.29
N ILE A 52 -11.80 -3.03 -0.70
CA ILE A 52 -11.28 -4.40 -0.79
C ILE A 52 -10.14 -4.46 -1.82
N SER A 53 -10.33 -3.85 -3.00
CA SER A 53 -9.30 -3.81 -4.04
C SER A 53 -8.06 -3.04 -3.58
N ASN A 54 -8.23 -1.89 -2.91
CA ASN A 54 -7.11 -1.13 -2.35
C ASN A 54 -6.37 -1.90 -1.24
N SER A 55 -7.09 -2.65 -0.41
CA SER A 55 -6.50 -3.52 0.62
C SER A 55 -5.69 -4.64 -0.01
N ALA A 56 -6.22 -5.29 -1.05
CA ALA A 56 -5.51 -6.34 -1.79
C ALA A 56 -4.23 -5.81 -2.46
N LEU A 57 -4.30 -4.64 -3.11
CA LEU A 57 -3.11 -3.97 -3.65
C LEU A 57 -2.12 -3.59 -2.54
N GLY A 58 -2.62 -3.22 -1.36
CA GLY A 58 -1.84 -3.01 -0.15
C GLY A 58 -0.98 -4.23 0.20
N LEU A 59 -1.56 -5.42 0.19
CA LEU A 59 -0.85 -6.68 0.45
C LEU A 59 0.24 -6.94 -0.60
N VAL A 60 -0.03 -6.66 -1.87
CA VAL A 60 0.99 -6.76 -2.93
C VAL A 60 2.16 -5.81 -2.65
N GLY A 61 1.85 -4.56 -2.28
CA GLY A 61 2.88 -3.57 -1.92
C GLY A 61 3.67 -3.95 -0.67
N PHE A 62 3.03 -4.57 0.32
CA PHE A 62 3.69 -5.12 1.50
C PHE A 62 4.71 -6.20 1.13
N ILE A 63 4.34 -7.15 0.26
CA ILE A 63 5.24 -8.19 -0.24
C ILE A 63 6.44 -7.56 -0.98
N ILE A 64 6.19 -6.56 -1.84
CA ILE A 64 7.27 -5.82 -2.54
C ILE A 64 8.22 -5.15 -1.53
N GLY A 65 7.69 -4.56 -0.47
CA GLY A 65 8.49 -3.95 0.60
C GLY A 65 9.40 -4.96 1.29
N ILE A 66 8.88 -6.14 1.64
CA ILE A 66 9.67 -7.26 2.19
C ILE A 66 10.76 -7.69 1.21
N LEU A 67 10.41 -7.94 -0.05
CA LEU A 67 11.38 -8.37 -1.07
C LEU A 67 12.49 -7.32 -1.28
N THR A 68 12.15 -6.04 -1.18
CA THR A 68 13.13 -4.94 -1.25
C THR A 68 14.02 -4.90 -0.01
N ALA A 69 13.45 -5.10 1.19
CA ALA A 69 14.20 -5.09 2.45
C ALA A 69 15.27 -6.20 2.51
N PHE A 70 14.96 -7.37 1.96
CA PHE A 70 15.86 -8.53 1.92
C PHE A 70 16.72 -8.63 0.66
N ASP A 71 16.87 -7.54 -0.10
CA ASP A 71 17.68 -7.46 -1.34
C ASP A 71 17.31 -8.52 -2.40
N LYS A 72 16.08 -9.05 -2.34
CA LYS A 72 15.52 -9.95 -3.37
C LYS A 72 15.04 -9.16 -4.58
N LEU A 73 14.78 -7.87 -4.39
CA LEU A 73 14.33 -6.95 -5.41
C LEU A 73 15.15 -5.65 -5.30
N THR A 74 15.65 -5.14 -6.43
CA THR A 74 16.46 -3.93 -6.42
C THR A 74 15.64 -2.72 -6.00
N ILE A 75 16.25 -1.76 -5.27
CA ILE A 75 15.57 -0.52 -4.83
C ILE A 75 14.81 0.15 -5.99
N LYS A 76 15.43 0.25 -7.17
CA LYS A 76 14.79 0.85 -8.35
C LYS A 76 13.49 0.14 -8.74
N LYS A 77 13.49 -1.20 -8.75
CA LYS A 77 12.29 -1.99 -9.04
C LYS A 77 11.25 -1.85 -7.92
N GLY A 78 11.69 -1.81 -6.67
CA GLY A 78 10.80 -1.73 -5.50
C GLY A 78 10.06 -0.40 -5.44
N ILE A 79 10.79 0.70 -5.68
CA ILE A 79 10.22 2.04 -5.79
C ILE A 79 9.30 2.12 -7.01
N SER A 80 9.73 1.67 -8.19
CA SER A 80 8.92 1.73 -9.41
C SER A 80 7.58 0.97 -9.25
N ALA A 81 7.63 -0.25 -8.72
CA ALA A 81 6.43 -1.03 -8.47
C ALA A 81 5.53 -0.39 -7.39
N SER A 82 6.12 0.20 -6.34
CA SER A 82 5.36 0.92 -5.31
C SER A 82 4.65 2.15 -5.87
N VAL A 83 5.33 2.94 -6.71
CA VAL A 83 4.74 4.10 -7.39
C VAL A 83 3.61 3.65 -8.32
N PHE A 84 3.81 2.59 -9.10
CA PHE A 84 2.77 2.03 -9.96
C PHE A 84 1.53 1.60 -9.16
N LEU A 85 1.72 0.92 -8.03
CA LEU A 85 0.61 0.55 -7.15
C LEU A 85 -0.12 1.76 -6.58
N ILE A 86 0.60 2.81 -6.18
CA ILE A 86 -0.02 4.06 -5.69
C ILE A 86 -0.90 4.69 -6.78
N VAL A 87 -0.40 4.76 -8.02
CA VAL A 87 -1.18 5.29 -9.15
C VAL A 87 -2.47 4.49 -9.36
N ILE A 88 -2.39 3.16 -9.37
CA ILE A 88 -3.59 2.31 -9.51
C ILE A 88 -4.60 2.59 -8.39
N ARG A 89 -4.14 2.70 -7.14
CA ARG A 89 -5.04 2.97 -6.00
C ARG A 89 -5.74 4.32 -6.11
N ILE A 90 -5.03 5.34 -6.57
CA ILE A 90 -5.60 6.67 -6.84
C ILE A 90 -6.66 6.57 -7.95
N VAL A 91 -6.38 5.85 -9.03
CA VAL A 91 -7.33 5.62 -10.13
C VAL A 91 -8.58 4.89 -9.64
N ILE A 92 -8.43 3.85 -8.81
CA ILE A 92 -9.57 3.14 -8.21
C ILE A 92 -10.44 4.10 -7.38
N LYS A 93 -9.82 4.96 -6.56
CA LYS A 93 -10.55 5.96 -5.77
C LYS A 93 -11.24 7.02 -6.64
N PHE A 94 -10.66 7.38 -7.78
CA PHE A 94 -11.27 8.33 -8.71
C PHE A 94 -12.48 7.72 -9.44
N ILE A 95 -12.35 6.48 -9.90
CA ILE A 95 -13.44 5.73 -10.55
C ILE A 95 -14.58 5.47 -9.57
N SER A 96 -14.29 5.32 -8.28
CA SER A 96 -15.32 5.01 -7.30
C SER A 96 -16.14 6.20 -6.81
N VAL A 97 -15.72 7.43 -7.14
CA VAL A 97 -16.40 8.69 -6.78
C VAL A 97 -17.14 9.31 -7.96
N ASN A 98 -16.85 8.89 -9.20
CA ASN A 98 -17.58 9.29 -10.41
C ASN A 98 -18.63 8.25 -10.78
#